data_AF-A0A524FW13-F1
#
_entry.id   AF-A0A524FW13-F1
#
_cell.length_a   1.000
_cell.length_b   1.000
_cell.length_c   1.000
_cell.angle_alpha   90.00
_cell.angle_beta   90.00
_cell.angle_gamma   90.00
#
_symmetry.space_group_name_H-M   'P 1'
#
loop_
_entity.id
_entity.type
_entity.pdbx_description
1 polymer ?
#
loop_
_entity_poly.entity_id
_entity_poly.type
_entity_poly.pdbx_seq_one_letter_code
_entity_poly.pdbx_strand_id
1 'polypeptide(L)'
;MQNEIIDTFLNLFSDPLILILTLWIVGVIVGIAVFRRPKGSKEEKPEKKAKKPKIKVKGPLMKQMDKMMNEAEKGKELTVPPVRSRDEIITDMFESKMNSIGLQASTASGYIPMSYTPLARFLKERGVPEDTVNAIITGILEEENETDVRAIIEATAESPEVNLVGEELEKAKQLAVDEWSHIKKPQES
;
A
#
# COMPACT_ATOMS: atom_id res chain seq x y z
N MET A 1 -70.32 -4.54 -19.58
CA MET A 1 -69.26 -4.56 -18.56
C MET A 1 -67.89 -4.99 -19.08
N GLN A 2 -67.64 -6.21 -19.60
CA GLN A 2 -66.29 -6.55 -20.11
C GLN A 2 -65.88 -5.75 -21.36
N ASN A 3 -66.82 -5.47 -22.27
CA ASN A 3 -66.53 -4.73 -23.51
C ASN A 3 -66.28 -3.22 -23.26
N GLU A 4 -66.93 -2.63 -22.25
CA GLU A 4 -66.75 -1.20 -21.92
C GLU A 4 -65.35 -0.89 -21.39
N ILE A 5 -64.73 -1.84 -20.68
CA ILE A 5 -63.35 -1.70 -20.21
C ILE A 5 -62.40 -1.72 -21.41
N ILE A 6 -62.61 -2.63 -22.37
CA ILE A 6 -61.76 -2.77 -23.56
C ILE A 6 -61.86 -1.53 -24.46
N ASP A 7 -63.06 -0.99 -24.65
CA ASP A 7 -63.28 0.23 -25.44
C ASP A 7 -62.68 1.48 -24.78
N THR A 8 -62.69 1.53 -23.44
CA THR A 8 -62.03 2.61 -22.68
C THR A 8 -60.51 2.53 -22.81
N PHE A 9 -59.93 1.32 -22.79
CA PHE A 9 -58.50 1.12 -23.04
C PHE A 9 -58.11 1.49 -24.46
N LEU A 10 -58.88 1.07 -25.47
CA LEU A 10 -58.60 1.41 -26.88
C LEU A 10 -58.65 2.92 -27.14
N ASN A 11 -59.63 3.63 -26.55
CA ASN A 11 -59.71 5.08 -26.67
C ASN A 11 -58.55 5.82 -25.98
N LEU A 12 -57.95 5.24 -24.93
CA LEU A 12 -56.79 5.83 -24.26
C LEU A 12 -55.51 5.78 -25.11
N PHE A 13 -55.41 4.81 -26.04
CA PHE A 13 -54.28 4.68 -26.98
C PHE A 13 -54.49 5.44 -28.30
N SER A 14 -55.64 6.09 -28.50
CA SER A 14 -55.91 6.92 -29.68
C SER A 14 -55.20 8.28 -29.62
N ASP A 15 -54.81 8.74 -28.43
CA ASP A 15 -54.06 9.99 -28.27
C ASP A 15 -52.56 9.73 -28.49
N PRO A 16 -51.93 10.35 -29.51
CA PRO A 16 -50.51 10.15 -29.81
C PRO A 16 -49.60 10.53 -28.65
N LEU A 17 -49.99 11.48 -27.78
CA LEU A 17 -49.19 11.87 -26.61
C LEU A 17 -49.16 10.76 -25.56
N ILE A 18 -50.29 10.10 -25.32
CA ILE A 18 -50.40 8.99 -24.36
C ILE A 18 -49.61 7.77 -24.87
N LEU A 19 -49.63 7.54 -26.18
CA LEU A 19 -48.86 6.47 -26.83
C LEU A 19 -47.35 6.69 -26.65
N ILE A 20 -46.85 7.92 -26.83
CA ILE A 20 -45.44 8.24 -26.62
C ILE A 20 -45.05 8.08 -25.14
N LEU A 21 -45.90 8.55 -24.21
CA LEU A 21 -45.66 8.46 -22.77
C LEU A 21 -45.59 7.01 -22.29
N THR A 22 -46.53 6.16 -22.73
CA THR A 22 -46.57 4.74 -22.38
C THR A 22 -45.36 3.98 -22.93
N LEU A 23 -44.93 4.29 -24.15
CA LEU A 23 -43.74 3.70 -24.76
C LEU A 23 -42.46 4.09 -23.99
N TRP A 24 -42.37 5.33 -23.51
CA TRP A 24 -41.30 5.79 -22.62
C TRP A 24 -41.28 5.04 -21.28
N ILE A 25 -42.43 4.89 -20.64
CA ILE A 25 -42.57 4.18 -19.36
C ILE A 25 -42.14 2.71 -19.51
N VAL A 26 -42.60 2.03 -20.57
CA VAL A 26 -42.20 0.66 -20.87
C VAL A 26 -40.70 0.57 -21.14
N GLY A 27 -40.13 1.52 -21.88
CA GLY A 27 -38.68 1.60 -22.12
C GLY A 27 -37.86 1.74 -20.83
N VAL A 28 -38.29 2.58 -19.90
CA VAL A 28 -37.65 2.75 -18.59
C VAL A 28 -37.74 1.48 -17.76
N ILE A 29 -38.91 0.81 -17.73
CA ILE A 29 -39.10 -0.44 -16.99
C ILE A 29 -38.21 -1.55 -17.55
N VAL A 30 -38.14 -1.70 -18.88
CA VAL A 30 -37.24 -2.67 -19.53
C VAL A 30 -35.78 -2.33 -19.25
N GLY A 31 -35.41 -1.05 -19.33
CA GLY A 31 -34.06 -0.57 -18.98
C GLY A 31 -33.68 -0.94 -17.54
N ILE A 32 -34.58 -0.70 -16.59
CA ILE A 32 -34.38 -1.06 -15.18
C ILE A 32 -34.33 -2.59 -15.00
N ALA A 33 -35.18 -3.36 -15.67
CA ALA A 33 -35.19 -4.82 -15.56
C ALA A 33 -33.91 -5.47 -16.13
N VAL A 34 -33.35 -4.90 -17.21
CA VAL A 34 -32.05 -5.32 -17.75
C VAL A 34 -30.91 -4.91 -16.81
N PHE A 35 -30.96 -3.72 -16.21
CA PHE A 35 -29.95 -3.26 -15.26
C PHE A 35 -30.02 -3.94 -13.89
N ARG A 36 -31.20 -4.40 -13.46
CA ARG A 36 -31.43 -5.09 -12.19
C ARG A 36 -31.32 -6.61 -12.28
N ARG A 37 -30.84 -7.18 -13.40
CA ARG A 37 -30.53 -8.62 -13.43
C ARG A 37 -29.52 -8.95 -12.32
N PRO A 38 -29.88 -9.82 -11.35
CA PRO A 38 -28.93 -10.25 -10.33
C PRO A 38 -27.84 -11.07 -11.01
N LYS A 39 -26.58 -10.62 -10.91
CA LYS A 39 -25.41 -11.47 -11.18
C LYS A 39 -25.38 -12.54 -10.09
N GLY A 40 -26.05 -13.66 -10.33
CA GLY A 40 -26.08 -14.77 -9.39
C GLY A 40 -26.92 -15.95 -9.84
N SER A 41 -26.40 -16.74 -10.78
CA SER A 41 -26.71 -18.18 -10.83
C SER A 41 -25.50 -18.92 -11.42
N LYS A 42 -24.87 -19.73 -10.57
CA LYS A 42 -23.81 -20.69 -10.91
C LYS A 42 -24.36 -21.72 -11.90
N GLU A 43 -23.64 -21.95 -13.00
CA GLU A 43 -23.59 -23.24 -13.69
C GLU A 43 -22.12 -23.62 -13.83
N GLU A 44 -21.80 -24.84 -13.37
CA GLU A 44 -20.47 -25.44 -13.43
C GLU A 44 -20.15 -26.04 -14.81
N LYS A 45 -18.85 -25.98 -15.13
CA LYS A 45 -18.04 -26.74 -16.13
C LYS A 45 -17.78 -26.09 -17.50
N PRO A 46 -16.60 -26.32 -18.12
CA PRO A 46 -15.28 -26.66 -17.60
C PRO A 46 -14.25 -25.54 -17.84
N GLU A 47 -13.13 -25.58 -17.13
CA GLU A 47 -11.99 -24.66 -17.19
C GLU A 47 -11.62 -24.23 -18.62
N LYS A 48 -12.05 -23.01 -18.99
CA LYS A 48 -11.53 -22.29 -20.16
C LYS A 48 -10.78 -21.07 -19.66
N LYS A 49 -9.46 -21.25 -19.57
CA LYS A 49 -8.39 -20.24 -19.64
C LYS A 49 -8.90 -18.80 -19.54
N ALA A 50 -8.74 -18.24 -18.34
CA ALA A 50 -8.96 -16.83 -18.07
C ALA A 50 -8.29 -15.99 -19.17
N LYS A 51 -9.12 -15.33 -20.00
CA LYS A 51 -8.65 -14.31 -20.93
C LYS A 51 -8.12 -13.16 -20.06
N LYS A 52 -6.79 -13.07 -19.93
CA LYS A 52 -6.09 -11.94 -19.31
C LYS A 52 -6.62 -10.64 -19.95
N PRO A 53 -6.93 -9.59 -19.16
CA PRO A 53 -7.27 -8.30 -19.73
C PRO A 53 -6.09 -7.81 -20.57
N LYS A 54 -6.33 -7.49 -21.85
CA LYS A 54 -5.33 -6.84 -22.70
C LYS A 54 -5.13 -5.41 -22.20
N ILE A 55 -4.37 -5.26 -21.12
CA ILE A 55 -3.84 -3.98 -20.66
C ILE A 55 -2.74 -3.60 -21.66
N LYS A 56 -3.13 -2.87 -22.72
CA LYS A 56 -2.17 -2.22 -23.62
C LYS A 56 -1.59 -1.00 -22.91
N VAL A 57 -0.65 -1.22 -21.98
CA VAL A 57 0.16 -0.13 -21.43
C VAL A 57 1.62 -0.50 -21.69
N LYS A 58 2.25 0.28 -22.58
CA LYS A 58 3.62 0.08 -23.07
C LYS A 58 4.62 0.44 -21.97
N GLY A 59 5.26 -0.56 -21.37
CA GLY A 59 6.44 -0.38 -20.53
C GLY A 59 7.43 -1.55 -20.71
N PRO A 60 8.75 -1.32 -20.75
CA PRO A 60 9.75 -2.39 -20.80
C PRO A 60 9.60 -3.38 -19.63
N LEU A 61 9.24 -2.87 -18.45
CA LEU A 61 9.06 -3.64 -17.21
C LEU A 61 7.87 -4.61 -17.29
N MET A 62 6.71 -4.19 -17.79
CA MET A 62 5.55 -5.08 -17.92
C MET A 62 5.80 -6.23 -18.91
N LYS A 63 6.57 -5.99 -19.97
CA LYS A 63 6.98 -7.09 -20.88
C LYS A 63 7.87 -8.11 -20.20
N GLN A 64 8.74 -7.68 -19.28
CA GLN A 64 9.58 -8.58 -18.50
C GLN A 64 8.74 -9.37 -17.49
N MET A 65 7.79 -8.73 -16.81
CA MET A 65 6.85 -9.42 -15.92
C MET A 65 6.01 -10.46 -16.66
N ASP A 66 5.48 -10.13 -17.84
CA ASP A 66 4.76 -11.09 -18.69
C ASP A 66 5.64 -12.25 -19.15
N LYS A 67 6.93 -12.00 -19.43
CA LYS A 67 7.89 -13.04 -19.82
C LYS A 67 8.17 -13.98 -18.65
N MET A 68 8.44 -13.45 -17.46
CA MET A 68 8.66 -14.22 -16.24
C MET A 68 7.41 -15.03 -15.85
N MET A 69 6.23 -14.43 -15.92
CA MET A 69 4.97 -15.13 -15.64
C MET A 69 4.75 -16.29 -16.62
N ASN A 70 5.03 -16.09 -17.91
CA ASN A 70 4.94 -17.15 -18.91
C ASN A 70 6.02 -18.23 -18.76
N GLU A 71 7.20 -17.91 -18.23
CA GLU A 71 8.27 -18.88 -17.95
C GLU A 71 7.94 -19.73 -16.71
N ALA A 72 7.41 -19.11 -15.65
CA ALA A 72 6.88 -19.81 -14.48
C ALA A 72 5.71 -20.74 -14.83
N GLU A 73 4.73 -20.27 -15.61
CA GLU A 73 3.58 -21.08 -16.07
C GLU A 73 4.03 -22.29 -16.92
N LYS A 74 5.20 -22.23 -17.56
CA LYS A 74 5.75 -23.31 -18.41
C LYS A 74 6.78 -24.19 -17.71
N GLY A 75 7.02 -23.98 -16.41
CA GLY A 75 8.02 -24.74 -15.64
C GLY A 75 9.45 -24.57 -16.15
N LYS A 76 9.74 -23.45 -16.85
CA LYS A 76 11.09 -23.13 -17.30
C LYS A 76 11.82 -22.36 -16.20
N GLU A 77 13.13 -22.55 -16.13
CA GLU A 77 14.00 -21.80 -15.23
C GLU A 77 13.83 -20.30 -15.52
N LEU A 78 13.41 -19.54 -14.51
CA LEU A 78 13.05 -18.13 -14.63
C LEU A 78 14.29 -17.33 -15.05
N THR A 79 14.23 -16.65 -16.20
CA THR A 79 15.25 -15.65 -16.52
C THR A 79 15.03 -14.41 -15.66
N VAL A 80 15.62 -14.42 -14.46
CA VAL A 80 15.66 -13.27 -13.55
C VAL A 80 16.36 -12.12 -14.27
N PRO A 81 15.79 -10.89 -14.26
CA PRO A 81 16.45 -9.74 -14.84
C PRO A 81 17.82 -9.53 -14.17
N PRO A 82 18.87 -9.13 -14.91
CA PRO A 82 20.20 -8.92 -14.37
C PRO A 82 20.28 -7.75 -13.37
N VAL A 83 19.21 -6.95 -13.28
CA VAL A 83 19.13 -5.78 -12.40
C VAL A 83 18.46 -6.21 -11.12
N ARG A 84 19.28 -6.60 -10.14
CA ARG A 84 18.85 -6.82 -8.76
C ARG A 84 18.32 -5.52 -8.16
N SER A 85 17.32 -5.63 -7.29
CA SER A 85 16.86 -4.48 -6.51
C SER A 85 17.96 -3.99 -5.56
N ARG A 86 17.91 -2.73 -5.11
CA ARG A 86 18.88 -2.22 -4.12
C ARG A 86 18.91 -3.09 -2.87
N ASP A 87 17.74 -3.51 -2.41
CA ASP A 87 17.58 -4.34 -1.22
C ASP A 87 18.18 -5.73 -1.41
N GLU A 88 18.04 -6.34 -2.59
CA GLU A 88 18.69 -7.61 -2.93
C GLU A 88 20.22 -7.48 -2.95
N ILE A 89 20.76 -6.39 -3.49
CA ILE A 89 22.21 -6.13 -3.51
C ILE A 89 22.74 -5.97 -2.10
N ILE A 90 22.03 -5.21 -1.26
CA ILE A 90 22.41 -4.97 0.15
C ILE A 90 22.33 -6.27 0.95
N THR A 91 21.28 -7.07 0.73
CA THR A 91 21.10 -8.37 1.40
C THR A 91 22.23 -9.33 1.06
N ASP A 92 22.56 -9.49 -0.23
CA ASP A 92 23.66 -10.36 -0.68
C ASP A 92 25.01 -9.90 -0.10
N MET A 93 25.26 -8.59 -0.05
CA MET A 93 26.48 -8.03 0.54
C MET A 93 26.56 -8.27 2.06
N PHE A 94 25.44 -8.14 2.77
CA PHE A 94 25.35 -8.39 4.19
C PHE A 94 25.57 -9.88 4.51
N GLU A 95 24.88 -10.77 3.81
CA GLU A 95 25.02 -12.22 3.97
C GLU A 95 26.45 -12.68 3.65
N SER A 96 27.05 -12.15 2.58
CA SER A 96 28.45 -12.42 2.22
C SER A 96 29.42 -12.03 3.34
N LYS A 97 29.26 -10.84 3.93
CA LYS A 97 30.11 -10.38 5.04
C LYS A 97 29.89 -11.18 6.32
N MET A 98 28.65 -11.49 6.66
CA MET A 98 28.31 -12.32 7.84
C MET A 98 28.90 -13.73 7.73
N ASN A 99 28.77 -14.35 6.56
CA ASN A 99 29.38 -15.66 6.29
C ASN A 99 30.91 -15.59 6.36
N SER A 100 31.54 -14.50 5.93
CA SER A 100 33.00 -14.34 6.00
C SER A 100 33.55 -14.30 7.44
N ILE A 101 32.71 -13.96 8.42
CA ILE A 101 33.04 -13.94 9.85
C ILE A 101 32.42 -15.11 10.62
N GLY A 102 31.83 -16.10 9.91
CA GLY A 102 31.27 -17.31 10.50
C GLY A 102 29.93 -17.10 11.23
N LEU A 103 29.24 -16.00 10.97
CA LEU A 103 27.93 -15.70 11.55
C LEU A 103 26.82 -15.92 10.52
N GLN A 104 25.70 -16.51 10.94
CA GLN A 104 24.53 -16.70 10.10
C GLN A 104 23.57 -15.52 10.27
N ALA A 105 23.14 -14.91 9.16
CA ALA A 105 22.10 -13.89 9.20
C ALA A 105 20.80 -14.49 9.75
N SER A 106 20.18 -13.82 10.72
CA SER A 106 18.92 -14.27 11.31
C SER A 106 17.81 -14.19 10.26
N THR A 107 17.27 -15.35 9.86
CA THR A 107 16.15 -15.46 8.91
C THR A 107 14.79 -15.18 9.56
N ALA A 108 14.76 -14.81 10.85
CA ALA A 108 13.52 -14.74 11.63
C ALA A 108 12.57 -13.60 11.23
N SER A 109 13.04 -12.57 10.51
CA SER A 109 12.19 -11.43 10.14
C SER A 109 12.23 -11.01 8.66
N GLY A 110 13.03 -11.67 7.80
CA GLY A 110 13.16 -11.26 6.40
C GLY A 110 13.64 -9.81 6.21
N TYR A 111 14.16 -9.19 7.27
CA TYR A 111 14.49 -7.77 7.32
C TYR A 111 15.99 -7.60 7.43
N ILE A 112 16.55 -6.82 6.51
CA ILE A 112 17.87 -6.20 6.67
C ILE A 112 17.86 -5.50 8.03
N PRO A 113 18.90 -5.65 8.88
CA PRO A 113 19.00 -4.85 10.08
C PRO A 113 19.05 -3.38 9.65
N MET A 114 17.96 -2.64 9.84
CA MET A 114 18.05 -1.18 9.79
C MET A 114 19.00 -0.82 10.91
N SER A 115 20.12 -0.17 10.57
CA SER A 115 21.03 0.39 11.57
C SER A 115 20.25 1.47 12.32
N TYR A 116 19.58 1.07 13.40
CA TYR A 116 18.87 2.01 14.24
C TYR A 116 19.88 3.02 14.78
N THR A 117 19.55 4.30 14.66
CA THR A 117 20.30 5.33 15.36
C THR A 117 20.21 5.07 16.87
N PRO A 118 21.24 5.44 17.66
CA PRO A 118 21.21 5.28 19.13
C PRO A 118 19.89 5.68 19.82
N LEU A 119 19.28 6.79 19.41
CA LEU A 119 17.97 7.29 19.84
C LEU A 119 16.84 6.39 19.36
N ALA A 120 16.82 6.01 18.08
CA ALA A 120 15.80 5.11 17.54
C ALA A 120 15.79 3.77 18.27
N ARG A 121 16.99 3.25 18.57
CA ARG A 121 17.17 2.05 19.39
C ARG A 121 16.65 2.27 20.81
N PHE A 122 17.03 3.38 21.44
CA PHE A 122 16.58 3.71 22.79
C PHE A 122 15.05 3.77 22.90
N LEU A 123 14.38 4.41 21.95
CA LEU A 123 12.91 4.50 21.90
C LEU A 123 12.27 3.14 21.65
N LYS A 124 12.82 2.35 20.72
CA LYS A 124 12.32 1.00 20.41
C LYS A 124 12.45 0.03 21.59
N GLU A 125 13.54 0.12 22.36
CA GLU A 125 13.73 -0.66 23.59
C GLU A 125 12.68 -0.33 24.67
N ARG A 126 12.01 0.84 24.58
CA ARG A 126 10.91 1.24 25.48
C ARG A 126 9.52 0.97 24.92
N GLY A 127 9.43 0.27 23.79
CA GLY A 127 8.17 -0.13 23.20
C GLY A 127 7.48 0.95 22.38
N VAL A 128 8.21 2.02 22.02
CA VAL A 128 7.68 3.05 21.11
C VAL A 128 7.43 2.43 19.73
N PRO A 129 6.25 2.63 19.12
CA PRO A 129 5.96 2.12 17.78
C PRO A 129 6.95 2.63 16.73
N GLU A 130 7.30 1.78 15.77
CA GLU A 130 8.32 2.10 14.75
C GLU A 130 7.94 3.32 13.90
N ASP A 131 6.65 3.50 13.59
CA ASP A 131 6.15 4.68 12.89
C ASP A 131 6.38 5.97 13.69
N THR A 132 6.14 5.92 15.00
CA THR A 132 6.37 7.04 15.93
C THR A 132 7.86 7.33 16.07
N VAL A 133 8.71 6.30 16.18
CA VAL A 133 10.17 6.47 16.18
C VAL A 133 10.64 7.15 14.89
N ASN A 134 10.18 6.68 13.73
CA ASN A 134 10.57 7.27 12.44
C ASN A 134 10.12 8.73 12.32
N ALA A 135 8.91 9.06 12.79
CA ALA A 135 8.42 10.44 12.81
C ALA A 135 9.30 11.35 13.69
N ILE A 136 9.68 10.89 14.88
CA ILE A 136 10.57 11.63 15.80
C ILE A 136 11.94 11.88 15.15
N ILE A 137 12.56 10.82 14.61
CA ILE A 137 13.86 10.93 13.95
C ILE A 137 13.79 11.89 12.76
N THR A 138 12.75 11.80 11.93
CA THR A 138 12.57 12.70 10.78
C THR A 138 12.46 14.15 11.23
N GLY A 139 11.63 14.43 12.24
CA GLY A 139 11.47 15.79 12.77
C GLY A 139 12.79 16.36 13.30
N ILE A 140 13.54 15.58 14.08
CA ILE A 140 14.85 16.02 14.62
C ILE A 140 15.86 16.35 13.52
N LEU A 141 15.86 15.58 12.43
CA LEU A 141 16.78 15.78 11.31
C LEU A 141 16.48 17.06 10.50
N GLU A 142 15.20 17.44 10.45
CA GLU A 142 14.75 18.64 9.75
C GLU A 142 15.12 19.93 10.50
N GLU A 143 15.26 19.87 11.83
CA GLU A 143 15.53 21.05 12.64
C GLU A 143 16.93 21.67 12.45
N GLU A 144 16.99 22.99 12.65
CA GLU A 144 18.21 23.79 12.52
C GLU A 144 18.84 24.16 13.87
N ASN A 145 18.10 24.06 14.97
CA ASN A 145 18.57 24.46 16.30
C ASN A 145 18.53 23.31 17.29
N GLU A 146 19.53 23.23 18.16
CA GLU A 146 19.60 22.26 19.25
C GLU A 146 18.41 22.38 20.21
N THR A 147 17.98 23.61 20.50
CA THR A 147 16.84 23.87 21.39
C THR A 147 15.55 23.26 20.85
N ASP A 148 15.35 23.33 19.53
CA ASP A 148 14.15 22.81 18.86
C ASP A 148 14.18 21.28 18.83
N VAL A 149 15.36 20.67 18.63
CA VAL A 149 15.56 19.22 18.76
C VAL A 149 15.17 18.71 20.15
N ARG A 150 15.61 19.41 21.21
CA ARG A 150 15.24 19.05 22.59
C ARG A 150 13.73 19.23 22.84
N ALA A 151 13.13 20.28 22.27
CA ALA A 151 11.70 20.56 22.38
C ALA A 151 10.84 19.49 21.68
N ILE A 152 11.28 18.94 20.55
CA ILE A 152 10.60 17.82 19.87
C ILE A 152 10.52 16.60 20.79
N ILE A 153 11.64 16.23 21.41
CA ILE A 153 11.68 15.09 22.34
C ILE A 153 10.78 15.33 23.56
N GLU A 154 10.79 16.55 24.10
CA GLU A 154 9.95 16.94 25.23
C GLU A 154 8.46 16.89 24.89
N ALA A 155 8.05 17.46 23.77
CA ALA A 155 6.68 17.40 23.29
C ALA A 155 6.23 15.96 23.01
N THR A 156 7.14 15.12 22.50
CA THR A 156 6.83 13.72 22.20
C THR A 156 6.77 12.87 23.47
N ALA A 157 7.52 13.22 24.51
CA ALA A 157 7.52 12.50 25.78
C ALA A 157 6.18 12.57 26.51
N GLU A 158 5.40 13.63 26.29
CA GLU A 158 4.03 13.78 26.80
C GLU A 158 3.01 12.88 26.07
N SER A 159 3.38 12.29 24.94
CA SER A 159 2.52 11.39 24.18
C SER A 159 2.32 10.06 24.93
N PRO A 160 1.08 9.51 24.97
CA PRO A 160 0.80 8.20 25.57
C PRO A 160 1.64 7.05 25.01
N GLU A 161 2.11 7.17 23.76
CA GLU A 161 2.87 6.14 23.06
C GLU A 161 4.37 6.12 23.42
N VAL A 162 4.89 7.20 23.99
CA VAL A 162 6.33 7.39 24.22
C VAL A 162 6.63 7.47 25.71
N ASN A 163 5.83 8.23 26.46
CA ASN A 163 5.83 8.31 27.92
C ASN A 163 7.23 8.22 28.56
N LEU A 164 8.10 9.17 28.22
CA LEU A 164 9.44 9.28 28.80
C LEU A 164 9.41 10.25 29.97
N VAL A 165 9.92 9.85 31.14
CA VAL A 165 9.88 10.67 32.36
C VAL A 165 11.25 10.68 33.05
N GLY A 166 11.61 11.82 33.66
CA GLY A 166 12.80 11.95 34.50
C GLY A 166 14.10 11.70 33.74
N GLU A 167 14.92 10.77 34.24
CA GLU A 167 16.23 10.46 33.66
C GLU A 167 16.16 9.93 32.21
N GLU A 168 15.04 9.31 31.85
CA GLU A 168 14.85 8.72 30.51
C GLU A 168 14.60 9.79 29.47
N LEU A 169 13.86 10.84 29.84
CA LEU A 169 13.64 12.01 29.03
C LEU A 169 14.95 12.75 28.78
N GLU A 170 15.74 12.98 29.83
CA GLU A 170 17.03 13.67 29.71
C GLU A 170 18.02 12.86 28.86
N LYS A 171 18.02 11.52 29.00
CA LYS A 171 18.82 10.65 28.14
C LYS A 171 18.38 10.70 26.67
N ALA A 172 17.06 10.72 26.40
CA ALA A 172 16.54 10.86 25.04
C ALA A 172 16.91 12.21 24.41
N LYS A 173 16.80 13.30 25.19
CA LYS A 173 17.21 14.65 24.76
C LYS A 173 18.70 14.67 24.38
N GLN A 174 19.57 14.08 25.20
CA GLN A 174 21.00 14.02 24.91
C GLN A 174 21.30 13.21 23.65
N LEU A 175 20.69 12.02 23.50
CA LEU A 175 20.87 11.19 22.31
C LEU A 175 20.39 11.88 21.03
N ALA A 176 19.28 12.63 21.10
CA ALA A 176 18.77 13.42 19.98
C ALA A 176 19.75 14.51 19.55
N VAL A 177 20.30 15.26 20.51
CA VAL A 177 21.29 16.31 20.25
C VAL A 177 22.57 15.72 19.67
N ASP A 178 23.05 14.61 20.23
CA ASP A 178 24.25 13.94 19.75
C ASP A 178 24.07 13.52 18.29
N GLU A 179 22.96 12.86 17.94
CA GLU A 179 22.66 12.45 16.56
C GLU A 179 22.53 13.63 15.60
N TRP A 180 21.76 14.64 15.97
CA TRP A 180 21.59 15.85 15.18
C TRP A 180 22.94 16.54 14.93
N SER A 181 23.77 16.66 15.96
CA SER A 181 25.07 17.32 15.87
C SER A 181 26.06 16.57 14.98
N HIS A 182 26.03 15.24 14.99
CA HIS A 182 26.86 14.41 14.10
C HIS A 182 26.51 14.56 12.62
N ILE A 183 25.26 14.96 12.32
CA ILE A 183 24.77 15.11 10.96
C ILE A 183 24.96 16.54 10.45
N LYS A 184 24.74 17.54 11.32
CA LYS A 184 24.85 18.96 10.95
C LYS A 184 26.29 19.49 10.95
N LYS A 185 27.19 18.91 11.76
CA LYS A 185 28.62 19.22 11.65
C LYS A 185 29.14 18.49 10.41
N PRO A 186 29.55 19.18 9.34
CA PRO A 186 30.30 18.54 8.29
C PRO A 186 31.55 17.97 8.96
N GLN A 187 31.86 16.69 8.73
CA GLN A 187 33.21 16.23 9.03
C GLN A 187 34.16 17.11 8.25
N GLU A 188 34.89 17.98 8.94
CA GLU A 188 36.08 18.62 8.38
C GLU A 188 37.06 17.48 8.07
N SER A 189 37.07 17.06 6.80
CA SER A 189 38.04 16.14 6.22
C SER A 189 39.18 16.92 5.58
#